data_AF-A0A1Q4BDG5-F1
#
_entry.id   AF-A0A1Q4BDG5-F1
#
_cell.length_a   1.000
_cell.length_b   1.000
_cell.length_c   1.000
_cell.angle_alpha   90.00
_cell.angle_beta   90.00
_cell.angle_gamma   90.00
#
_symmetry.space_group_name_H-M   'P 1'
#
loop_
_entity.id
_entity.type
_entity.pdbx_description
1 polymer ?
#
loop_
_entity_poly.entity_id
_entity_poly.type
_entity_poly.pdbx_seq_one_letter_code
_entity_poly.pdbx_strand_id
1 'polypeptide(L)'
;MKTYAYVLTLGMLIAPTGVAMAQGRPLSTAMTCAQAAGLVNARGAVVMSTGPYTYDRYVQHRGFCTPTETTKPDFVPTRDNPTCFIGYRCIEITRGGRRP
;
A
#
# COMPACT_ATOMS: atom_id res chain seq x y z
N MET A 1 1.46 4.88 58.29
CA MET A 1 0.00 5.07 58.10
C MET A 1 -0.16 6.46 57.47
N LYS A 2 0.02 6.58 56.15
CA LYS A 2 -1.03 6.68 55.10
C LYS A 2 -2.08 7.76 55.38
N THR A 3 -1.82 8.96 54.87
CA THR A 3 -2.86 9.94 54.49
C THR A 3 -2.43 10.58 53.17
N TYR A 4 -2.86 9.95 52.08
CA TYR A 4 -2.70 10.44 50.71
C TYR A 4 -3.68 11.58 50.51
N ALA A 5 -3.17 12.81 50.38
CA ALA A 5 -3.96 13.93 49.89
C ALA A 5 -4.19 13.73 48.39
N TYR A 6 -5.32 13.08 48.06
CA TYR A 6 -5.83 12.92 46.70
C TYR A 6 -6.24 14.29 46.16
N VAL A 7 -5.34 14.96 45.44
CA VAL A 7 -5.69 16.12 44.63
C VAL A 7 -6.04 15.60 43.23
N LEU A 8 -7.33 15.29 43.04
CA LEU A 8 -7.92 14.95 41.74
C LEU A 8 -8.04 16.22 40.88
N THR A 9 -6.93 16.69 40.30
CA THR A 9 -6.99 17.62 39.17
C THR A 9 -7.33 16.82 37.92
N LEU A 10 -8.61 16.83 37.56
CA LEU A 10 -9.13 16.30 36.30
C LEU A 10 -8.65 17.22 35.15
N GLY A 11 -7.41 17.02 34.70
CA GLY A 11 -6.90 17.67 33.50
C GLY A 11 -7.56 17.05 32.27
N MET A 12 -8.55 17.74 31.69
CA MET A 12 -9.17 17.33 30.44
C MET A 12 -8.15 17.45 29.32
N LEU A 13 -7.54 16.31 28.96
CA LEU A 13 -6.65 16.17 27.81
C LEU A 13 -7.49 16.40 26.55
N ILE A 14 -7.40 17.61 26.00
CA ILE A 14 -7.94 17.93 24.69
C ILE A 14 -7.05 17.20 23.67
N ALA A 15 -7.39 15.95 23.36
CA ALA A 15 -6.74 15.23 22.28
C ALA A 15 -7.06 15.98 20.98
N PRO A 16 -6.07 16.41 20.18
CA PRO A 16 -6.35 16.95 18.86
C PRO A 16 -7.02 15.83 18.06
N THR A 17 -8.31 15.99 17.77
CA THR A 17 -9.01 15.16 16.79
C THR A 17 -8.46 15.56 15.43
N GLY A 18 -7.26 15.08 15.11
CA GLY A 18 -6.65 15.26 13.81
C GLY A 18 -7.63 14.74 12.76
N VAL A 19 -8.00 15.60 11.83
CA VAL A 19 -8.71 15.20 10.61
C VAL A 19 -7.89 14.09 9.97
N ALA A 20 -8.46 12.88 9.94
CA ALA A 20 -7.90 11.77 9.17
C ALA A 20 -8.04 12.15 7.69
N MET A 21 -7.07 12.94 7.19
CA MET A 21 -6.87 13.14 5.76
C MET A 21 -6.68 11.74 5.20
N ALA A 22 -7.67 11.24 4.46
CA ALA A 22 -7.58 9.98 3.75
C ALA A 22 -6.29 10.04 2.92
N GLN A 23 -5.24 9.35 3.38
CA GLN A 23 -3.94 9.35 2.72
C GLN A 23 -4.19 8.78 1.33
N GLY A 24 -4.18 9.66 0.32
CA GLY A 24 -4.48 9.29 -1.05
C GLY A 24 -3.61 8.10 -1.46
N ARG A 25 -4.21 7.14 -2.17
CA ARG A 25 -3.46 5.98 -2.65
C ARG A 25 -2.28 6.46 -3.51
N PRO A 26 -1.04 5.96 -3.29
CA PRO A 26 0.10 6.33 -4.10
C PRO A 26 -0.22 6.19 -5.59
N LEU A 27 0.16 7.18 -6.39
CA LEU A 27 -0.10 7.23 -7.82
C LEU A 27 1.21 7.00 -8.59
N SER A 28 1.27 5.97 -9.43
CA SER A 28 2.48 5.61 -10.18
C SER A 28 2.94 6.74 -11.11
N THR A 29 2.01 7.45 -11.75
CA THR A 29 2.30 8.57 -12.66
C THR A 29 2.79 9.83 -11.95
N ALA A 30 2.70 9.92 -10.62
CA ALA A 30 3.31 10.98 -9.81
C ALA A 30 4.74 10.64 -9.36
N MET A 31 5.20 9.41 -9.59
CA MET A 31 6.52 8.91 -9.18
C MET A 31 7.38 8.58 -10.40
N THR A 32 8.70 8.57 -10.21
CA THR A 32 9.60 7.92 -11.16
C THR A 32 9.48 6.39 -11.09
N CYS A 33 9.91 5.70 -12.13
CA CYS A 33 9.95 4.25 -12.17
C CYS A 33 10.70 3.64 -10.97
N ALA A 34 11.87 4.21 -10.64
CA ALA A 34 12.66 3.79 -9.49
C ALA A 34 11.94 4.03 -8.15
N GLN A 35 11.23 5.16 -8.00
CA GLN A 35 10.46 5.45 -6.79
C GLN A 35 9.27 4.50 -6.63
N ALA A 36 8.54 4.21 -7.70
CA ALA A 36 7.40 3.29 -7.66
C ALA A 36 7.85 1.87 -7.33
N ALA A 37 8.89 1.35 -8.01
CA ALA A 37 9.46 0.04 -7.72
C ALA A 37 10.08 -0.01 -6.31
N GLY A 38 10.77 1.05 -5.89
CA GLY A 38 11.34 1.18 -4.55
C GLY A 38 10.26 1.15 -3.47
N LEU A 39 9.10 1.77 -3.71
CA LEU A 39 7.98 1.74 -2.78
C LEU A 39 7.42 0.33 -2.57
N VAL A 40 7.27 -0.45 -3.65
CA VAL A 40 6.83 -1.85 -3.58
C VAL A 40 7.87 -2.69 -2.84
N ASN A 41 9.17 -2.51 -3.15
CA ASN A 41 10.25 -3.22 -2.48
C ASN A 41 10.33 -2.92 -0.98
N ALA A 42 10.17 -1.65 -0.58
CA ALA A 42 10.28 -1.24 0.81
C ALA A 42 9.11 -1.73 1.68
N ARG A 43 7.90 -1.83 1.10
CA ARG A 43 6.68 -2.20 1.83
C ARG A 43 6.28 -3.66 1.65
N GLY A 44 6.86 -4.35 0.67
CA GLY A 44 6.51 -5.73 0.32
C GLY A 44 5.20 -5.86 -0.46
N ALA A 45 4.13 -5.19 -0.03
CA ALA A 45 2.85 -5.14 -0.73
C ALA A 45 2.23 -3.73 -0.66
N VAL A 46 1.80 -3.19 -1.81
CA VAL A 46 1.26 -1.83 -1.93
C VAL A 46 0.07 -1.81 -2.87
N VAL A 47 -1.03 -1.19 -2.44
CA VAL A 47 -2.11 -0.82 -3.37
C VAL A 47 -1.72 0.52 -4.00
N MET A 48 -1.55 0.56 -5.32
CA MET A 48 -1.10 1.75 -6.05
C MET A 48 -2.07 2.06 -7.19
N SER A 49 -2.42 3.34 -7.35
CA SER A 49 -3.16 3.83 -8.52
C SER A 49 -2.24 3.91 -9.73
N THR A 50 -2.75 3.55 -10.89
CA THR A 50 -2.08 3.73 -12.20
C THR A 50 -2.79 4.72 -13.10
N GLY A 51 -3.92 5.27 -12.64
CA GLY A 51 -4.73 6.25 -13.33
C GLY A 51 -5.82 6.80 -12.40
N PRO A 52 -6.74 7.63 -12.92
CA PRO A 52 -7.80 8.26 -12.12
C PRO A 52 -8.72 7.25 -11.43
N TYR A 53 -8.97 6.11 -12.10
CA TYR A 53 -9.88 5.06 -11.62
C TYR A 53 -9.25 3.67 -11.56
N THR A 54 -8.01 3.50 -12.05
CA THR A 54 -7.33 2.21 -12.12
C THR A 54 -6.32 2.07 -11.00
N TYR A 55 -6.29 0.89 -10.39
CA TYR A 55 -5.34 0.53 -9.36
C TYR A 55 -5.23 -0.98 -9.25
N ASP A 56 -4.12 -1.44 -8.69
CA ASP A 56 -3.95 -2.84 -8.35
C ASP A 56 -3.11 -2.98 -7.07
N ARG A 57 -2.97 -4.21 -6.59
CA ARG A 57 -2.08 -4.55 -5.48
C ARG A 57 -0.79 -5.13 -6.05
N TYR A 58 0.29 -4.39 -5.86
CA TYR A 58 1.63 -4.76 -6.28
C TYR A 58 2.39 -5.38 -5.13
N VAL A 59 3.08 -6.48 -5.38
CA VAL A 59 3.88 -7.20 -4.40
C VAL A 59 5.31 -7.37 -4.86
N GLN A 60 6.23 -7.46 -3.92
CA GLN A 60 7.65 -7.66 -4.18
C GLN A 60 7.95 -9.08 -4.68
N HIS A 61 7.32 -10.10 -4.09
CA HIS A 61 7.54 -11.51 -4.48
C HIS A 61 6.35 -12.40 -4.05
N ARG A 62 6.38 -13.68 -4.45
CA ARG A 62 5.31 -14.67 -4.20
C ARG A 62 4.92 -14.85 -2.73
N GLY A 63 5.81 -14.53 -1.78
CA GLY A 63 5.53 -14.67 -0.35
C GLY A 63 4.42 -13.74 0.16
N PHE A 64 4.07 -12.71 -0.61
CA PHE A 64 2.95 -11.79 -0.32
C PHE A 64 1.64 -12.17 -1.03
N CYS A 65 1.65 -13.27 -1.79
CA CYS A 65 0.47 -13.88 -2.39
C CYS A 65 -0.09 -14.99 -1.50
N THR A 66 -1.35 -15.36 -1.71
CA THR A 66 -1.92 -16.51 -1.01
C THR A 66 -1.28 -17.82 -1.51
N PRO A 67 -1.39 -18.94 -0.76
CA PRO A 67 -0.78 -20.20 -1.17
C PRO A 67 -1.27 -20.74 -2.53
N THR A 68 -2.47 -20.36 -2.97
CA THR A 68 -3.08 -20.77 -4.26
C THR A 68 -2.77 -19.81 -5.40
N GLU A 69 -2.01 -18.74 -5.14
CA GLU A 69 -1.64 -17.73 -6.12
C GLU A 69 -0.16 -17.84 -6.54
N THR A 70 0.13 -17.32 -7.73
CA THR A 70 1.47 -17.07 -8.24
C THR A 70 1.63 -15.60 -8.62
N THR A 71 2.87 -15.18 -8.91
CA THR A 71 3.20 -13.82 -9.30
C THR A 71 3.19 -13.66 -10.81
N LYS A 72 2.49 -12.63 -11.30
CA LYS A 72 2.61 -12.14 -12.68
C LYS A 72 3.34 -10.80 -12.68
N PRO A 73 4.41 -10.61 -13.48
CA PRO A 73 5.04 -9.30 -13.65
C PRO A 73 4.02 -8.27 -14.13
N ASP A 74 4.05 -7.06 -13.56
CA ASP A 74 3.18 -5.97 -14.02
C ASP A 74 3.99 -4.72 -14.38
N PHE A 75 3.56 -4.08 -15.46
CA PHE A 75 4.23 -2.92 -16.05
C PHE A 75 3.24 -1.77 -16.11
N VAL A 76 3.58 -0.66 -15.49
CA VAL A 76 2.68 0.48 -15.31
C VAL A 76 3.31 1.77 -15.83
N PRO A 77 2.49 2.75 -16.25
CA PRO A 77 2.99 4.07 -16.56
C PRO A 77 3.46 4.78 -15.29
N THR A 78 4.62 5.40 -15.39
CA THR A 78 5.23 6.28 -14.38
C THR A 78 5.57 7.62 -15.03
N ARG A 79 6.01 8.60 -14.24
CA ARG A 79 6.29 9.96 -14.74
C ARG A 79 7.35 9.98 -15.87
N ASP A 80 8.32 9.08 -15.79
CA ASP A 80 9.51 9.01 -16.64
C ASP A 80 9.55 7.79 -17.56
N ASN A 81 8.74 6.75 -17.30
CA ASN A 81 8.68 5.55 -18.12
C ASN A 81 7.23 5.05 -18.30
N PRO A 82 6.70 4.96 -19.53
CA PRO A 82 5.33 4.51 -19.79
C PRO A 82 5.11 3.00 -19.55
N THR A 83 6.17 2.19 -19.49
CA THR A 83 6.14 0.73 -19.31
C THR A 83 7.15 0.30 -18.25
N CYS A 84 7.03 0.86 -17.04
CA CYS A 84 7.92 0.58 -15.93
C CYS A 84 7.52 -0.72 -15.19
N PHE A 85 8.48 -1.63 -14.99
CA PHE A 85 8.31 -2.75 -14.07
C PHE A 85 8.41 -2.27 -12.62
N ILE A 86 7.36 -2.43 -11.84
CA ILE A 86 7.33 -2.02 -10.42
C ILE A 86 7.18 -3.18 -9.44
N GLY A 87 6.94 -4.40 -9.93
CA GLY A 87 6.74 -5.59 -9.12
C GLY A 87 5.75 -6.55 -9.76
N TYR A 88 5.10 -7.35 -8.92
CA TYR A 88 4.21 -8.42 -9.37
C TYR A 88 2.78 -8.18 -8.89
N ARG A 89 1.83 -8.76 -9.60
CA ARG A 89 0.47 -8.99 -9.10
C ARG A 89 0.28 -10.45 -8.75
N CYS A 90 -0.47 -10.70 -7.70
CA CYS A 90 -0.90 -12.06 -7.38
C CYS A 90 -2.04 -12.46 -8.32
N ILE A 91 -1.91 -13.63 -8.91
CA ILE A 91 -2.90 -14.23 -9.79
C ILE A 91 -3.18 -15.66 -9.33
N GLU A 92 -4.43 -16.08 -9.40
CA GLU A 92 -4.83 -17.45 -9.11
C GLU A 92 -4.10 -18.45 -10.03
N ILE A 93 -3.61 -19.54 -9.45
CA ILE A 93 -3.06 -20.67 -10.20
C ILE A 93 -4.24 -21.52 -10.68
N THR A 94 -5.07 -20.99 -11.58
CA THR A 94 -6.21 -21.75 -12.06
C THR A 94 -5.71 -22.91 -12.95
N ARG A 95 -6.12 -24.15 -12.63
CA ARG A 95 -6.17 -25.27 -13.58
C ARG A 95 -7.19 -24.97 -14.70
N GLY A 96 -6.88 -24.04 -15.58
CA GLY A 96 -7.81 -23.60 -16.64
C GLY A 96 -7.80 -22.08 -16.75
N GLY A 97 -6.98 -21.59 -17.67
CA GLY A 97 -6.77 -20.16 -17.86
C GLY A 97 -7.97 -19.39 -18.41
N ARG A 98 -7.71 -18.08 -18.52
CA ARG A 98 -8.50 -17.01 -19.14
C ARG A 98 -9.48 -16.32 -18.18
N ARG A 99 -9.01 -15.22 -17.57
CA ARG A 99 -9.91 -14.09 -17.29
C ARG A 99 -10.35 -13.48 -18.63
N PRO A 100 -11.63 -13.13 -18.80
CA PRO A 100 -12.13 -12.41 -19.97
C PRO A 100 -11.53 -11.00 -20.09
#